data_AF-G8A513-F1
#
_entry.id   AF-G8A513-F1
#
_cell.length_a   1.000
_cell.length_b   1.000
_cell.length_c   1.000
_cell.angle_alpha   90.00
_cell.angle_beta   90.00
_cell.angle_gamma   90.00
#
_symmetry.space_group_name_H-M   'P 1'
#
loop_
_entity.id
_entity.type
_entity.pdbx_description
1 polymer ?
#
loop_
_entity_poly.entity_id
_entity_poly.type
_entity_poly.pdbx_seq_one_letter_code
_entity_poly.pdbx_strand_id
1 'polypeptide(L)'
;MTYPPGTQVKIGKAVLAAGIQRYFPWQFGVDYDVIGPSSSQNLFTEQLEVRALLREQSQTRWVIVSTGMFTSFLFEPVFGVVSADRRTVHALGSWENQVTVTVPKDIGRVVAELALQAQEIEGVVYTAGDTVSYRRVAEIVETVLGKKVSKVEWTIEILKAQLAKDPDNGMRKYRVVFAEGKGVSWDVKETFNAKRLCRIMTQTGSFKDRLEVDRLSSTVGKGKCYVELIWIEPVLRAERYEWLSFGEERIKDSFQRMAEDVGDFSLGRAQSGYDADVRQESNDRSDHELVHRYERLQRAENVDMCGVHG
;
A
#
# COMPACT_ATOMS: atom_id res chain seq x y z
N MET A 1 -9.80 -2.62 -11.72
CA MET A 1 -11.28 -2.46 -11.64
C MET A 1 -11.72 -2.04 -10.23
N THR A 2 -12.49 -0.96 -10.09
CA THR A 2 -13.20 -0.61 -8.84
C THR A 2 -14.59 -1.25 -8.87
N TYR A 3 -14.97 -1.97 -7.81
CA TYR A 3 -16.32 -2.53 -7.68
C TYR A 3 -17.37 -1.41 -7.61
N PRO A 4 -18.63 -1.64 -8.03
CA PRO A 4 -19.69 -0.66 -7.86
C PRO A 4 -19.85 -0.26 -6.38
N PRO A 5 -20.18 1.02 -6.08
CA PRO A 5 -20.44 1.46 -4.71
C PRO A 5 -21.46 0.58 -3.98
N GLY A 6 -21.22 0.32 -2.69
CA GLY A 6 -22.09 -0.48 -1.82
C GLY A 6 -21.99 -1.99 -2.02
N THR A 7 -20.99 -2.47 -2.79
CA THR A 7 -20.74 -3.90 -2.98
C THR A 7 -20.49 -4.63 -1.66
N GLN A 8 -19.68 -4.06 -0.76
CA GLN A 8 -19.38 -4.67 0.54
C GLN A 8 -20.60 -4.72 1.46
N VAL A 9 -21.46 -3.70 1.41
CA VAL A 9 -22.73 -3.71 2.15
C VAL A 9 -23.66 -4.78 1.63
N LYS A 10 -23.73 -4.97 0.31
CA LYS A 10 -24.52 -6.05 -0.31
C LYS A 10 -23.99 -7.43 0.08
N ILE A 11 -22.68 -7.63 0.06
CA ILE A 11 -22.05 -8.88 0.52
C ILE A 11 -22.36 -9.11 1.99
N GLY A 12 -22.20 -8.09 2.85
CA GLY A 12 -22.54 -8.18 4.27
C GLY A 12 -23.99 -8.60 4.49
N LYS A 13 -24.94 -7.96 3.80
CA LYS A 13 -26.37 -8.32 3.89
C LYS A 13 -26.64 -9.75 3.44
N ALA A 14 -26.00 -10.21 2.37
CA ALA A 14 -26.14 -11.58 1.88
C ALA A 14 -25.59 -12.61 2.88
N VAL A 15 -24.43 -12.33 3.49
CA VAL A 15 -23.84 -13.17 4.55
C VAL A 15 -24.77 -13.29 5.75
N LEU A 16 -25.33 -12.17 6.22
CA LEU A 16 -26.27 -12.16 7.34
C LEU A 16 -27.56 -12.92 7.02
N ALA A 17 -28.14 -12.69 5.83
CA ALA A 17 -29.34 -13.38 5.38
C ALA A 17 -29.15 -14.89 5.23
N ALA A 18 -27.94 -15.33 4.85
CA ALA A 18 -27.60 -16.75 4.73
C ALA A 18 -27.30 -17.42 6.08
N GLY A 19 -27.27 -16.68 7.19
CA GLY A 19 -26.99 -17.25 8.52
C GLY A 19 -25.57 -17.82 8.64
N ILE A 20 -24.60 -17.22 7.95
CA ILE A 20 -23.19 -17.63 8.02
C ILE A 20 -22.71 -17.52 9.47
N GLN A 21 -22.06 -18.56 9.99
CA GLN A 21 -21.67 -18.59 11.41
C GLN A 21 -20.54 -17.61 11.75
N ARG A 22 -19.59 -17.43 10.82
CA ARG A 22 -18.40 -16.60 11.03
C ARG A 22 -18.04 -15.84 9.77
N TYR A 23 -17.86 -14.52 9.88
CA TYR A 23 -17.60 -13.65 8.74
C TYR A 23 -16.37 -12.75 8.94
N PHE A 24 -15.56 -12.64 7.89
CA PHE A 24 -14.41 -11.74 7.79
C PHE A 24 -14.67 -10.77 6.62
N PRO A 25 -15.24 -9.57 6.87
CA PRO A 25 -15.47 -8.59 5.82
C PRO A 25 -14.16 -8.04 5.24
N TRP A 26 -14.22 -7.55 4.01
CA TRP A 26 -13.10 -6.85 3.38
C TRP A 26 -12.88 -5.46 4.01
N GLN A 27 -12.12 -5.45 5.11
CA GLN A 27 -11.88 -4.27 5.96
C GLN A 27 -10.38 -4.13 6.32
N PHE A 28 -9.49 -4.66 5.47
CA PHE A 28 -8.03 -4.68 5.66
C PHE A 28 -7.41 -3.30 5.42
N GLY A 29 -7.59 -2.41 6.39
CA GLY A 29 -7.14 -1.03 6.27
C GLY A 29 -6.94 -0.35 7.61
N VAL A 30 -7.18 0.95 7.58
CA VAL A 30 -7.10 1.86 8.73
C VAL A 30 -8.24 1.64 9.71
N ASP A 31 -8.16 2.27 10.88
CA ASP A 31 -9.25 2.25 11.84
C ASP A 31 -10.37 3.22 11.44
N TYR A 32 -11.35 2.68 10.73
CA TYR A 32 -12.50 3.46 10.28
C TYR A 32 -13.32 4.03 11.45
N ASP A 33 -13.36 3.39 12.62
CA ASP A 33 -14.13 3.91 13.76
C ASP A 33 -13.54 5.20 14.32
N VAL A 34 -12.20 5.28 14.40
CA VAL A 34 -11.49 6.50 14.85
C VAL A 34 -11.51 7.58 13.77
N ILE A 35 -11.38 7.20 12.52
CA ILE A 35 -11.42 8.12 11.38
C ILE A 35 -12.80 8.77 11.24
N GLY A 36 -13.86 7.97 11.36
CA GLY A 36 -15.24 8.44 11.36
C GLY A 36 -15.78 8.92 10.01
N PRO A 37 -17.09 9.22 9.96
CA PRO A 37 -17.82 9.53 8.71
C PRO A 37 -17.50 10.90 8.11
N SER A 38 -16.95 11.83 8.89
CA SER A 38 -16.59 13.18 8.44
C SER A 38 -15.21 13.24 7.75
N SER A 39 -14.45 12.15 7.76
CA SER A 39 -13.11 12.12 7.15
C SER A 39 -13.16 12.18 5.62
N SER A 40 -12.23 12.97 5.05
CA SER A 40 -11.89 13.06 3.62
C SER A 40 -13.03 12.79 2.64
N GLN A 41 -14.16 13.46 2.85
CA GLN A 41 -15.31 13.47 1.94
C GLN A 41 -15.73 12.07 1.50
N ASN A 42 -16.28 11.25 2.40
CA ASN A 42 -16.93 9.95 2.13
C ASN A 42 -16.04 8.75 1.75
N LEU A 43 -14.72 8.88 1.77
CA LEU A 43 -13.80 7.85 1.30
C LEU A 43 -14.04 6.45 1.91
N PHE A 44 -14.47 6.40 3.18
CA PHE A 44 -14.70 5.15 3.91
C PHE A 44 -16.15 4.93 4.34
N THR A 45 -17.10 5.67 3.75
CA THR A 45 -18.53 5.54 4.11
C THR A 45 -19.01 4.10 4.01
N GLU A 46 -18.72 3.41 2.90
CA GLU A 46 -19.11 2.02 2.72
C GLU A 46 -18.49 1.09 3.79
N GLN A 47 -17.27 1.38 4.24
CA GLN A 47 -16.62 0.58 5.28
C GLN A 47 -17.28 0.80 6.64
N LEU A 48 -17.69 2.02 6.95
CA LEU A 48 -18.45 2.34 8.15
C LEU A 48 -19.85 1.70 8.14
N GLU A 49 -20.51 1.68 6.97
CA GLU A 49 -21.82 1.03 6.81
C GLU A 49 -21.74 -0.48 7.04
N VAL A 50 -20.67 -1.15 6.58
CA VAL A 50 -20.43 -2.56 6.90
C VAL A 50 -20.25 -2.76 8.41
N ARG A 51 -19.49 -1.88 9.08
CA ARG A 51 -19.32 -1.96 10.55
C ARG A 51 -20.65 -1.79 11.29
N ALA A 52 -21.48 -0.83 10.87
CA ALA A 52 -22.81 -0.61 11.44
C ALA A 52 -23.69 -1.86 11.26
N LEU A 53 -23.77 -2.38 10.03
CA LEU A 53 -24.54 -3.57 9.69
C LEU A 53 -24.16 -4.79 10.56
N LEU A 54 -22.87 -5.02 10.79
CA LEU A 54 -22.40 -6.15 11.60
C LEU A 54 -22.70 -5.99 13.09
N ARG A 55 -22.74 -4.76 13.60
CA ARG A 55 -23.04 -4.44 15.01
C ARG A 55 -24.53 -4.45 15.32
N GLU A 56 -25.39 -4.25 14.33
CA GLU A 56 -26.85 -4.25 14.47
C GLU A 56 -27.46 -5.66 14.61
N GLN A 57 -26.64 -6.70 14.48
CA GLN A 57 -27.07 -8.09 14.52
C GLN A 57 -26.23 -8.91 15.52
N SER A 58 -26.73 -10.09 15.91
CA SER A 58 -26.09 -10.98 16.88
C SER A 58 -26.00 -12.45 16.43
N GLN A 59 -26.47 -12.80 15.24
CA GLN A 59 -26.53 -14.18 14.76
C GLN A 59 -25.22 -14.64 14.11
N THR A 60 -24.59 -13.77 13.33
CA THR A 60 -23.31 -14.00 12.66
C THR A 60 -22.18 -13.46 13.54
N ARG A 61 -21.24 -14.31 13.94
CA ARG A 61 -19.99 -13.88 14.57
C ARG A 61 -19.12 -13.22 13.50
N TRP A 62 -18.43 -12.14 13.82
CA TRP A 62 -17.61 -11.44 12.84
C TRP A 62 -16.29 -10.97 13.40
N VAL A 63 -15.29 -10.90 12.53
CA VAL A 63 -13.95 -10.42 12.85
C VAL A 63 -13.49 -9.45 11.77
N ILE A 64 -13.27 -8.20 12.15
CA ILE A 64 -12.64 -7.18 11.30
C ILE A 64 -11.16 -7.15 11.63
N VAL A 65 -10.31 -7.20 10.60
CA VAL A 65 -8.86 -7.11 10.78
C VAL A 65 -8.38 -5.76 10.26
N SER A 66 -8.11 -4.82 11.17
CA SER A 66 -7.49 -3.53 10.87
C SER A 66 -5.98 -3.74 10.72
N THR A 67 -5.43 -3.50 9.53
CA THR A 67 -4.06 -3.86 9.15
C THR A 67 -3.15 -2.65 8.94
N GLY A 68 -3.71 -1.45 8.93
CA GLY A 68 -3.04 -0.24 8.50
C GLY A 68 -2.91 -0.22 6.99
N MET A 69 -1.91 0.50 6.50
CA MET A 69 -1.59 0.56 5.07
C MET A 69 -0.82 -0.69 4.63
N PHE A 70 -1.02 -1.14 3.40
CA PHE A 70 -0.12 -2.14 2.84
C PHE A 70 1.27 -1.54 2.66
N THR A 71 2.31 -2.23 3.14
CA THR A 71 3.68 -1.70 3.13
C THR A 71 4.14 -1.23 1.75
N SER A 72 3.75 -1.92 0.68
CA SER A 72 4.08 -1.56 -0.70
C SER A 72 3.55 -0.19 -1.11
N PHE A 73 2.44 0.25 -0.51
CA PHE A 73 1.78 1.51 -0.88
C PHE A 73 2.63 2.74 -0.58
N LEU A 74 3.55 2.66 0.40
CA LEU A 74 4.54 3.73 0.63
C LEU A 74 5.43 4.00 -0.60
N PHE A 75 5.59 3.00 -1.48
CA PHE A 75 6.43 3.04 -2.67
C PHE A 75 5.63 3.18 -3.96
N GLU A 76 4.30 3.26 -3.87
CA GLU A 76 3.45 3.48 -5.04
C GLU A 76 3.63 4.92 -5.53
N PRO A 77 4.08 5.13 -6.79
CA PRO A 77 4.33 6.47 -7.33
C PRO A 77 3.11 7.40 -7.23
N VAL A 78 1.93 6.84 -7.46
CA VAL A 78 0.66 7.57 -7.38
C VAL A 78 0.32 7.98 -5.95
N PHE A 79 0.80 7.26 -4.92
CA PHE A 79 0.67 7.67 -3.54
C PHE A 79 1.73 8.70 -3.16
N GLY A 80 2.96 8.51 -3.62
CA GLY A 80 3.99 9.54 -3.67
C GLY A 80 4.77 9.76 -2.39
N VAL A 81 4.57 8.95 -1.34
CA VAL A 81 5.41 9.03 -0.12
C VAL A 81 6.88 8.80 -0.47
N VAL A 82 7.19 7.78 -1.25
CA VAL A 82 8.49 7.67 -1.93
C VAL A 82 8.27 7.97 -3.40
N SER A 83 9.04 8.90 -3.96
CA SER A 83 8.93 9.26 -5.38
C SER A 83 9.32 8.07 -6.28
N ALA A 84 8.84 8.07 -7.53
CA ALA A 84 9.11 7.01 -8.49
C ALA A 84 10.62 6.75 -8.71
N ASP A 85 11.42 7.82 -8.74
CA ASP A 85 12.88 7.76 -8.86
C ASP A 85 13.60 7.43 -7.55
N ARG A 86 12.84 7.29 -6.45
CA ARG A 86 13.28 7.02 -5.08
C ARG A 86 14.24 8.06 -4.51
N ARG A 87 14.28 9.26 -5.09
CA ARG A 87 15.17 10.34 -4.65
C ARG A 87 14.51 11.31 -3.69
N THR A 88 13.19 11.29 -3.55
CA THR A 88 12.43 12.17 -2.68
C THR A 88 11.51 11.36 -1.79
N VAL A 89 11.48 11.71 -0.51
CA VAL A 89 10.50 11.21 0.45
C VAL A 89 9.61 12.37 0.89
N HIS A 90 8.30 12.18 0.75
CA HIS A 90 7.27 13.12 1.16
C HIS A 90 6.65 12.67 2.50
N ALA A 91 6.73 13.51 3.51
CA ALA A 91 6.03 13.30 4.77
C ALA A 91 4.59 13.79 4.65
N LEU A 92 3.60 12.95 4.96
CA LEU A 92 2.19 13.37 4.97
C LEU A 92 1.85 13.99 6.33
N GLY A 93 1.50 15.28 6.33
CA GLY A 93 1.19 16.06 7.52
C GLY A 93 2.44 16.59 8.21
N SER A 94 3.27 15.70 8.75
CA SER A 94 4.55 16.05 9.39
C SER A 94 5.56 14.90 9.35
N TRP A 95 6.83 15.19 9.58
CA TRP A 95 7.87 14.16 9.71
C TRP A 95 7.66 13.19 10.89
N GLU A 96 6.96 13.64 11.94
CA GLU A 96 6.68 12.83 13.13
C GLU A 96 5.38 12.03 13.01
N ASN A 97 4.53 12.34 12.02
CA ASN A 97 3.34 11.54 11.76
C ASN A 97 3.73 10.09 11.50
N GLN A 98 2.99 9.19 12.17
CA GLN A 98 3.19 7.76 12.08
C GLN A 98 2.15 7.10 11.19
N VAL A 99 2.54 5.95 10.64
CA VAL A 99 1.66 5.07 9.89
C VAL A 99 1.93 3.62 10.27
N THR A 100 0.87 2.87 10.55
CA THR A 100 0.97 1.41 10.65
C THR A 100 0.99 0.82 9.26
N VAL A 101 1.97 -0.03 9.00
CA VAL A 101 2.11 -0.77 7.74
C VAL A 101 2.19 -2.27 7.97
N THR A 102 1.56 -3.04 7.09
CA THR A 102 1.60 -4.51 7.14
C THR A 102 1.73 -5.09 5.74
N VAL A 103 2.54 -6.14 5.58
CA VAL A 103 2.65 -6.87 4.31
C VAL A 103 1.51 -7.87 4.17
N PRO A 104 0.98 -8.12 2.95
CA PRO A 104 -0.12 -9.07 2.74
C PRO A 104 0.12 -10.47 3.31
N LYS A 105 1.37 -10.95 3.28
CA LYS A 105 1.75 -12.25 3.86
C LYS A 105 1.44 -12.34 5.36
N ASP A 106 1.69 -11.27 6.10
CA ASP A 106 1.45 -11.23 7.54
C ASP A 106 -0.05 -11.05 7.85
N ILE A 107 -0.76 -10.30 7.02
CA ILE A 107 -2.24 -10.21 7.09
C ILE A 107 -2.86 -11.60 6.92
N GLY A 108 -2.44 -12.36 5.91
CA GLY A 108 -2.94 -13.72 5.67
C GLY A 108 -2.69 -14.67 6.84
N ARG A 109 -1.52 -14.58 7.49
CA ARG A 109 -1.21 -15.36 8.70
C ARG A 109 -2.14 -15.02 9.86
N VAL A 110 -2.40 -13.73 10.08
CA VAL A 110 -3.31 -13.27 11.14
C VAL A 110 -4.73 -13.74 10.89
N VAL A 111 -5.22 -13.63 9.65
CA VAL A 111 -6.55 -14.12 9.27
C VAL A 111 -6.65 -15.64 9.46
N ALA A 112 -5.63 -16.39 9.04
CA ALA A 112 -5.60 -17.85 9.23
C ALA A 112 -5.64 -18.25 10.70
N GLU A 113 -4.86 -17.58 11.56
CA GLU A 113 -4.88 -17.80 13.01
C GLU A 113 -6.28 -17.49 13.60
N LEU A 114 -6.87 -16.35 13.23
CA LEU A 114 -8.21 -15.94 13.69
C LEU A 114 -9.33 -16.86 13.22
N ALA A 115 -9.16 -17.50 12.07
CA ALA A 115 -10.14 -18.43 11.51
C ALA A 115 -10.01 -19.85 12.09
N LEU A 116 -8.78 -20.31 12.33
CA LEU A 116 -8.51 -21.72 12.64
C LEU A 116 -8.19 -21.97 14.11
N GLN A 117 -7.53 -21.04 14.79
CA GLN A 117 -6.94 -21.27 16.12
C GLN A 117 -7.46 -20.31 17.20
N ALA A 118 -7.96 -19.13 16.80
CA ALA A 118 -8.49 -18.11 17.72
C ALA A 118 -9.99 -17.86 17.46
N GLN A 119 -10.76 -18.95 17.37
CA GLN A 119 -12.19 -18.89 17.05
C GLN A 119 -13.04 -18.22 18.15
N GLU A 120 -12.52 -18.06 19.35
CA GLU A 120 -13.14 -17.31 20.42
C GLU A 120 -13.15 -15.80 20.17
N ILE A 121 -12.25 -15.27 19.34
CA ILE A 121 -12.13 -13.83 19.09
C ILE A 121 -13.21 -13.34 18.12
N GLU A 122 -13.80 -12.21 18.47
CA GLU A 122 -14.79 -11.44 17.70
C GLU A 122 -14.51 -9.94 17.81
N GLY A 123 -15.09 -9.18 16.89
CA GLY A 123 -14.97 -7.73 16.88
C GLY A 123 -13.84 -7.22 16.00
N VAL A 124 -13.36 -6.01 16.31
CA VAL A 124 -12.25 -5.39 15.60
C VAL A 124 -10.93 -5.85 16.21
N VAL A 125 -10.05 -6.39 15.38
CA VAL A 125 -8.72 -6.89 15.72
C VAL A 125 -7.68 -6.07 14.98
N TYR A 126 -6.65 -5.61 15.68
CA TYR A 126 -5.55 -4.85 15.10
C TYR A 126 -4.35 -5.73 14.84
N THR A 127 -3.73 -5.55 13.68
CA THR A 127 -2.43 -6.13 13.34
C THR A 127 -1.49 -5.07 12.80
N ALA A 128 -0.19 -5.26 13.01
CA ALA A 128 0.84 -4.39 12.46
C ALA A 128 2.07 -5.21 12.07
N GLY A 129 2.63 -4.94 10.89
CA GLY A 129 3.99 -5.35 10.56
C GLY A 129 5.03 -4.40 11.17
N ASP A 130 4.76 -3.10 11.12
CA ASP A 130 5.52 -2.03 11.76
C ASP A 130 4.63 -0.78 11.94
N THR A 131 5.01 0.13 12.84
CA THR A 131 4.43 1.48 12.95
C THR A 131 5.58 2.48 12.91
N VAL A 132 5.68 3.24 11.81
CA VAL A 132 6.85 4.06 11.50
C VAL A 132 6.46 5.51 11.24
N SER A 133 7.32 6.45 11.65
CA SER A 133 7.19 7.86 11.23
C SER A 133 7.71 8.06 9.81
N TYR A 134 7.24 9.11 9.11
CA TYR A 134 7.78 9.46 7.79
C TYR A 134 9.28 9.81 7.86
N ARG A 135 9.76 10.35 8.98
CA ARG A 135 11.20 10.53 9.24
C ARG A 135 11.92 9.20 9.15
N ARG A 136 11.37 8.17 9.82
CA ARG A 136 11.95 6.84 9.82
C ARG A 136 11.90 6.19 8.44
N VAL A 137 10.82 6.38 7.69
CA VAL A 137 10.76 5.95 6.28
C VAL A 137 11.91 6.54 5.47
N ALA A 138 12.14 7.86 5.58
CA ALA A 138 13.23 8.51 4.84
C ALA A 138 14.62 7.99 5.24
N GLU A 139 14.88 7.80 6.54
CA GLU A 139 16.14 7.20 7.02
C GLU A 139 16.37 5.79 6.47
N ILE A 140 15.30 4.99 6.40
CA ILE A 140 15.39 3.62 5.89
C ILE A 140 15.64 3.63 4.38
N VAL A 141 14.96 4.50 3.62
CA VAL A 141 15.24 4.68 2.18
C VAL A 141 16.69 5.14 1.96
N GLU A 142 17.19 6.12 2.73
CA GLU A 142 18.58 6.58 2.64
C GLU A 142 19.58 5.43 2.90
N THR A 143 19.31 4.64 3.93
CA THR A 143 20.16 3.50 4.32
C THR A 143 20.19 2.45 3.21
N VAL A 144 19.01 2.10 2.68
CA VAL A 144 18.88 1.08 1.63
C VAL A 144 19.48 1.57 0.32
N LEU A 145 19.39 2.85 -0.03
CA LEU A 145 20.01 3.38 -1.25
C LEU A 145 21.51 3.68 -1.09
N GLY A 146 22.00 3.78 0.15
CA GLY A 146 23.35 4.25 0.47
C GLY A 146 23.59 5.70 0.04
N LYS A 147 22.52 6.51 -0.09
CA LYS A 147 22.55 7.90 -0.58
C LYS A 147 21.51 8.74 0.15
N LYS A 148 21.74 10.05 0.21
CA LYS A 148 20.75 10.99 0.75
C LYS A 148 19.56 11.13 -0.19
N VAL A 149 18.38 11.32 0.40
CA VAL A 149 17.13 11.64 -0.33
C VAL A 149 16.73 13.08 -0.03
N SER A 150 16.05 13.71 -0.98
CA SER A 150 15.30 14.93 -0.73
C SER A 150 14.14 14.63 0.23
N LYS A 151 13.90 15.53 1.17
CA LYS A 151 12.90 15.40 2.21
C LYS A 151 11.95 16.56 2.08
N VAL A 152 10.72 16.29 1.68
CA VAL A 152 9.68 17.30 1.47
C VAL A 152 8.52 17.02 2.40
N GLU A 153 8.00 18.04 3.08
CA GLU A 153 6.79 17.90 3.88
C GLU A 153 5.57 18.33 3.06
N TRP A 154 4.54 17.48 3.02
CA TRP A 154 3.23 17.81 2.50
C TRP A 154 2.29 18.07 3.68
N THR A 155 2.17 19.33 4.06
CA THR A 155 1.33 19.73 5.19
C THR A 155 -0.15 19.42 4.91
N ILE A 156 -0.93 19.31 5.99
CA ILE A 156 -2.36 19.03 5.91
C ILE A 156 -3.07 20.11 5.07
N GLU A 157 -2.66 21.38 5.20
CA GLU A 157 -3.24 22.52 4.48
C GLU A 157 -3.01 22.40 2.97
N ILE A 158 -1.79 22.05 2.56
CA ILE A 158 -1.45 21.85 1.14
C ILE A 158 -2.28 20.71 0.56
N LEU A 159 -2.35 19.58 1.27
CA LEU A 159 -3.10 18.41 0.81
C LEU A 159 -4.61 18.68 0.73
N LYS A 160 -5.17 19.43 1.69
CA LYS A 160 -6.58 19.86 1.65
C LYS A 160 -6.84 20.85 0.52
N ALA A 161 -5.94 21.78 0.25
CA ALA A 161 -6.06 22.71 -0.88
C ALA A 161 -5.98 21.96 -2.22
N GLN A 162 -5.13 20.96 -2.34
CA GLN A 162 -5.09 20.08 -3.51
C GLN A 162 -6.37 19.27 -3.65
N LEU A 163 -6.89 18.69 -2.58
CA LEU A 163 -8.16 17.96 -2.59
C LEU A 163 -9.34 18.87 -2.98
N ALA A 164 -9.37 20.12 -2.51
CA ALA A 164 -10.42 21.07 -2.86
C ALA A 164 -10.48 21.39 -4.37
N LYS A 165 -9.36 21.28 -5.09
CA LYS A 165 -9.30 21.46 -6.56
C LYS A 165 -9.78 20.24 -7.34
N ASP A 166 -9.76 19.07 -6.73
CA ASP A 166 -10.18 17.80 -7.36
C ASP A 166 -10.84 16.91 -6.29
N PRO A 167 -12.07 17.24 -5.87
CA PRO A 167 -12.71 16.63 -4.69
C PRO A 167 -12.96 15.14 -4.83
N ASP A 168 -13.14 14.63 -6.05
CA ASP A 168 -13.47 13.23 -6.30
C ASP A 168 -12.23 12.33 -6.39
N ASN A 169 -11.04 12.90 -6.30
CA ASN A 169 -9.79 12.17 -6.38
C ASN A 169 -9.53 11.33 -5.13
N GLY A 170 -9.77 10.02 -5.24
CA GLY A 170 -9.56 9.06 -4.15
C GLY A 170 -8.15 9.08 -3.56
N MET A 171 -7.12 9.28 -4.38
CA MET A 171 -5.74 9.35 -3.90
C MET A 171 -5.47 10.62 -3.07
N ARG A 172 -6.03 11.77 -3.47
CA ARG A 172 -5.94 13.01 -2.67
C ARG A 172 -6.69 12.88 -1.35
N LYS A 173 -7.90 12.28 -1.37
CA LYS A 173 -8.66 11.96 -0.14
C LYS A 173 -7.81 11.09 0.80
N TYR A 174 -7.20 10.03 0.25
CA TYR A 174 -6.36 9.10 1.00
C TYR A 174 -5.14 9.81 1.62
N ARG A 175 -4.42 10.64 0.86
CA ARG A 175 -3.31 11.44 1.41
C ARG A 175 -3.73 12.34 2.56
N VAL A 176 -4.90 13.00 2.47
CA VAL A 176 -5.43 13.82 3.58
C VAL A 176 -5.68 12.98 4.83
N VAL A 177 -6.25 11.77 4.70
CA VAL A 177 -6.47 10.87 5.86
C VAL A 177 -5.15 10.55 6.56
N PHE A 178 -4.13 10.14 5.81
CA PHE A 178 -2.82 9.79 6.38
C PHE A 178 -2.05 11.01 6.91
N ALA A 179 -2.31 12.20 6.37
CA ALA A 179 -1.75 13.44 6.88
C ALA A 179 -2.42 13.92 8.17
N GLU A 180 -3.72 13.66 8.36
CA GLU A 180 -4.42 13.98 9.61
C GLU A 180 -4.00 13.07 10.77
N GLY A 181 -3.40 11.90 10.49
CA GLY A 181 -2.79 11.03 11.50
C GLY A 181 -3.77 10.30 12.43
N LYS A 182 -5.08 10.43 12.20
CA LYS A 182 -6.11 9.81 13.04
C LYS A 182 -6.47 8.43 12.50
N GLY A 183 -6.41 7.40 13.36
CA GLY A 183 -6.80 6.02 13.02
C GLY A 183 -5.90 5.33 11.99
N VAL A 184 -4.75 5.92 11.63
CA VAL A 184 -3.79 5.36 10.65
C VAL A 184 -2.57 4.71 11.30
N SER A 185 -2.41 4.84 12.61
CA SER A 185 -1.31 4.26 13.37
C SER A 185 -1.76 3.78 14.75
N TRP A 186 -1.15 2.70 15.23
CA TRP A 186 -1.31 2.17 16.60
C TRP A 186 -0.01 1.52 17.10
N ASP A 187 0.08 1.29 18.41
CA ASP A 187 1.23 0.61 18.99
C ASP A 187 1.26 -0.87 18.55
N VAL A 188 2.39 -1.28 17.94
CA VAL A 188 2.63 -2.66 17.50
C VAL A 188 2.47 -3.64 18.66
N LYS A 189 2.89 -3.27 19.89
CA LYS A 189 2.81 -4.15 21.07
C LYS A 189 1.37 -4.50 21.45
N GLU A 190 0.43 -3.64 21.10
CA GLU A 190 -0.98 -3.85 21.41
C GLU A 190 -1.71 -4.75 20.42
N THR A 191 -1.06 -5.09 19.30
CA THR A 191 -1.66 -5.86 18.21
C THR A 191 -1.79 -7.35 18.52
N PHE A 192 -2.75 -7.99 17.84
CA PHE A 192 -3.01 -9.42 17.97
C PHE A 192 -1.77 -10.27 17.67
N ASN A 193 -1.05 -9.94 16.59
CA ASN A 193 0.14 -10.68 16.21
C ASN A 193 1.30 -10.49 17.19
N ALA A 194 1.46 -9.29 17.78
CA ALA A 194 2.45 -9.10 18.84
C ALA A 194 2.09 -9.87 20.11
N LYS A 195 0.82 -9.91 20.51
CA LYS A 195 0.38 -10.60 21.73
C LYS A 195 0.34 -12.12 21.62
N ARG A 196 -0.06 -12.67 20.46
CA ARG A 196 -0.33 -14.11 20.28
C ARG A 196 0.64 -14.82 19.34
N LEU A 197 1.12 -14.13 18.29
CA LEU A 197 1.95 -14.74 17.25
C LEU A 197 3.47 -14.55 17.48
N CYS A 198 3.89 -14.23 18.71
CA CYS A 198 5.28 -14.04 19.16
C CYS A 198 6.28 -15.15 18.74
N ARG A 199 5.82 -16.30 18.22
CA ARG A 199 6.65 -17.41 17.72
C ARG A 199 6.63 -17.63 16.20
N ILE A 200 5.62 -17.18 15.47
CA ILE A 200 5.42 -17.55 14.04
C ILE A 200 5.76 -16.39 13.11
N MET A 201 5.69 -15.16 13.61
CA MET A 201 6.46 -14.08 13.02
C MET A 201 7.91 -14.32 13.43
N THR A 202 8.60 -15.19 12.69
CA THR A 202 10.05 -15.03 12.55
C THR A 202 10.25 -13.54 12.38
N GLN A 203 11.17 -12.95 13.13
CA GLN A 203 11.66 -11.62 12.86
C GLN A 203 12.25 -11.62 11.45
N THR A 204 11.41 -11.63 10.40
CA THR A 204 11.76 -11.27 9.03
C THR A 204 11.89 -9.76 9.03
N GLY A 205 12.87 -9.35 9.83
CA GLY A 205 13.43 -8.07 10.11
C GLY A 205 12.52 -6.86 10.28
N SER A 206 13.14 -5.81 10.79
CA SER A 206 12.63 -4.45 10.75
C SER A 206 12.20 -4.06 9.33
N PHE A 207 11.39 -3.01 9.18
CA PHE A 207 11.07 -2.44 7.85
C PHE A 207 12.32 -2.27 6.95
N LYS A 208 13.48 -1.99 7.55
CA LYS A 208 14.79 -1.92 6.89
C LYS A 208 15.22 -3.24 6.24
N ASP A 209 15.19 -4.34 6.98
CA ASP A 209 15.66 -5.64 6.50
C ASP A 209 14.82 -6.13 5.32
N ARG A 210 13.54 -5.74 5.27
CA ARG A 210 12.62 -6.07 4.17
C ARG A 210 12.94 -5.29 2.89
N LEU A 211 13.32 -4.02 2.99
CA LEU A 211 13.78 -3.25 1.82
C LEU A 211 15.17 -3.68 1.33
N GLU A 212 16.03 -4.20 2.21
CA GLU A 212 17.33 -4.75 1.81
C GLU A 212 17.19 -6.03 0.98
N VAL A 213 16.19 -6.87 1.27
CA VAL A 213 15.86 -8.06 0.44
C VAL A 213 15.43 -7.65 -0.97
N ASP A 214 14.58 -6.61 -1.11
CA ASP A 214 14.16 -6.08 -2.42
C ASP A 214 15.31 -5.42 -3.21
N ARG A 215 16.32 -4.88 -2.52
CA ARG A 215 17.54 -4.37 -3.16
C ARG A 215 18.37 -5.52 -3.75
N LEU A 216 18.56 -6.60 -3.00
CA LEU A 216 19.35 -7.75 -3.46
C LEU A 216 18.68 -8.44 -4.67
N SER A 217 17.35 -8.54 -4.68
CA SER A 217 16.62 -9.11 -5.83
C SER A 217 16.70 -8.24 -7.09
N SER A 218 16.72 -6.91 -6.95
CA SER A 218 16.85 -5.98 -8.10
C SER A 218 18.28 -5.82 -8.65
N THR A 219 19.30 -6.30 -7.93
CA THR A 219 20.70 -6.24 -8.39
C THR A 219 21.11 -7.46 -9.23
N VAL A 220 20.33 -8.55 -9.20
CA VAL A 220 20.57 -9.76 -10.00
C VAL A 220 19.89 -9.61 -11.38
N GLY A 221 20.65 -9.13 -12.36
CA GLY A 221 20.51 -9.46 -13.78
C GLY A 221 19.24 -9.03 -14.53
N LYS A 222 19.38 -7.99 -15.37
CA LYS A 222 18.48 -7.71 -16.50
C LYS A 222 18.40 -8.95 -17.41
N GLY A 223 17.27 -9.64 -17.44
CA GLY A 223 16.99 -10.68 -18.42
C GLY A 223 16.02 -11.73 -17.88
N LYS A 224 14.72 -11.51 -18.12
CA LYS A 224 13.60 -12.42 -17.79
C LYS A 224 13.55 -12.86 -16.32
N CYS A 225 12.83 -12.12 -15.49
CA CYS A 225 12.36 -12.65 -14.21
C CYS A 225 10.86 -12.41 -14.08
N TYR A 226 10.11 -13.49 -14.24
CA TYR A 226 8.87 -13.69 -13.49
C TYR A 226 9.19 -13.45 -12.02
N VAL A 227 8.26 -12.85 -11.28
CA VAL A 227 8.28 -12.84 -9.83
C VAL A 227 8.22 -14.30 -9.38
N GLU A 228 9.37 -14.94 -9.18
CA GLU A 228 9.46 -16.16 -8.40
C GLU A 228 9.14 -15.77 -6.95
N LEU A 229 7.84 -15.79 -6.67
CA LEU A 229 7.29 -16.16 -5.38
C LEU A 229 8.10 -17.37 -4.89
N ILE A 230 8.98 -17.16 -3.91
CA ILE A 230 9.63 -18.27 -3.21
C ILE A 230 8.50 -19.04 -2.50
N TRP A 231 8.08 -20.13 -3.15
CA TRP A 231 6.98 -20.99 -2.76
C TRP A 231 7.34 -21.85 -1.54
N ILE A 232 6.30 -22.01 -0.73
CA ILE A 232 6.19 -22.83 0.46
C ILE A 232 6.20 -24.31 0.04
N GLU A 233 7.21 -25.09 0.44
CA GLU A 233 7.21 -26.55 0.24
C GLU A 233 7.40 -27.39 1.53
N PRO A 234 7.86 -26.90 2.70
CA PRO A 234 7.88 -27.80 3.88
C PRO A 234 6.70 -27.73 4.84
N VAL A 235 5.74 -26.80 4.73
CA VAL A 235 4.68 -26.64 5.76
C VAL A 235 3.33 -27.28 5.37
N LEU A 236 3.17 -27.75 4.12
CA LEU A 236 1.93 -28.40 3.66
C LEU A 236 2.03 -29.92 3.48
N ARG A 237 3.19 -30.56 3.78
CA ARG A 237 3.27 -32.02 3.95
C ARG A 237 2.94 -32.44 5.38
N ALA A 238 1.72 -32.12 5.81
CA ALA A 238 1.05 -32.91 6.84
C ALA A 238 -0.27 -33.35 6.20
N GLU A 239 -0.32 -34.62 5.80
CA GLU A 239 -1.40 -35.28 5.08
C GLU A 239 -2.79 -35.01 5.71
N ARG A 240 -3.48 -33.94 5.29
CA ARG A 240 -4.94 -33.79 5.52
C ARG A 240 -5.69 -32.65 4.82
N TYR A 241 -5.12 -31.97 3.82
CA TYR A 241 -5.81 -30.80 3.23
C TYR A 241 -5.69 -30.71 1.70
N GLU A 242 -6.28 -31.69 0.99
CA GLU A 242 -6.47 -31.63 -0.47
C GLU A 242 -7.55 -30.62 -0.94
N TRP A 243 -8.28 -29.98 0.00
CA TRP A 243 -9.32 -28.99 -0.34
C TRP A 243 -8.85 -27.51 -0.32
N LEU A 244 -7.65 -27.22 0.20
CA LEU A 244 -7.12 -25.84 0.26
C LEU A 244 -6.43 -25.40 -1.05
N SER A 245 -5.95 -26.34 -1.86
CA SER A 245 -5.33 -26.09 -3.16
C SER A 245 -6.32 -25.49 -4.18
N PHE A 246 -7.63 -25.73 -4.02
CA PHE A 246 -8.67 -25.20 -4.90
C PHE A 246 -9.01 -23.72 -4.64
N GLY A 247 -8.74 -23.21 -3.43
CA GLY A 247 -8.99 -21.81 -3.06
C GLY A 247 -7.82 -20.89 -3.39
N GLU A 248 -6.61 -21.44 -3.39
CA GLU A 248 -5.38 -20.69 -3.54
C GLU A 248 -5.16 -20.16 -4.97
N GLU A 249 -5.48 -20.95 -6.00
CA GLU A 249 -5.42 -20.50 -7.40
C GLU A 249 -6.43 -19.38 -7.69
N ARG A 250 -7.64 -19.44 -7.12
CA ARG A 250 -8.63 -18.36 -7.28
C ARG A 250 -8.26 -17.08 -6.54
N ILE A 251 -7.65 -17.20 -5.37
CA ILE A 251 -7.17 -16.03 -4.60
C ILE A 251 -5.97 -15.40 -5.33
N LYS A 252 -5.02 -16.21 -5.82
CA LYS A 252 -3.91 -15.74 -6.67
C LYS A 252 -4.39 -15.05 -7.93
N ASP A 253 -5.30 -15.67 -8.67
CA ASP A 253 -5.89 -15.09 -9.87
C ASP A 253 -6.64 -13.79 -9.55
N SER A 254 -7.30 -13.68 -8.41
CA SER A 254 -8.01 -12.46 -8.01
C SER A 254 -7.06 -11.32 -7.62
N PHE A 255 -5.95 -11.62 -6.94
CA PHE A 255 -4.95 -10.63 -6.54
C PHE A 255 -4.02 -10.23 -7.70
N GLN A 256 -3.69 -11.17 -8.59
CA GLN A 256 -2.83 -10.94 -9.75
C GLN A 256 -3.58 -10.21 -10.87
N ARG A 257 -4.85 -10.55 -11.13
CA ARG A 257 -5.72 -9.76 -12.02
C ARG A 257 -6.03 -8.37 -11.43
N MET A 258 -6.06 -8.21 -10.10
CA MET A 258 -6.15 -6.89 -9.47
C MET A 258 -4.90 -6.04 -9.70
N ALA A 259 -3.69 -6.62 -9.69
CA ALA A 259 -2.46 -5.90 -9.98
C ALA A 259 -2.33 -5.52 -11.46
N GLU A 260 -2.84 -6.37 -12.36
CA GLU A 260 -2.91 -6.11 -13.80
C GLU A 260 -3.98 -5.04 -14.14
N ASP A 261 -5.15 -5.05 -13.46
CA ASP A 261 -6.25 -4.10 -13.71
C ASP A 261 -6.16 -2.76 -12.94
N VAL A 262 -5.09 -2.55 -12.18
CA VAL A 262 -4.68 -1.20 -11.71
C VAL A 262 -3.84 -0.50 -12.80
N GLY A 263 -3.52 -1.19 -13.90
CA GLY A 263 -2.80 -0.63 -15.03
C GLY A 263 -3.13 -1.30 -16.36
N ASP A 264 -4.36 -1.08 -16.88
CA ASP A 264 -4.57 -1.07 -18.33
C ASP A 264 -4.56 0.38 -18.85
N PHE A 265 -3.36 0.96 -18.85
CA PHE A 265 -3.02 1.89 -19.93
C PHE A 265 -2.53 1.02 -21.07
N SER A 266 -3.45 0.63 -21.94
CA SER A 266 -3.09 0.03 -23.21
C SER A 266 -1.94 0.84 -23.84
N LEU A 267 -0.85 0.14 -24.18
CA LEU A 267 0.24 0.63 -25.01
C LEU A 267 -0.29 0.90 -26.43
N GLY A 268 -1.15 1.91 -26.57
CA GLY A 268 -1.44 2.58 -27.81
C GLY A 268 -0.44 3.71 -27.98
N ARG A 269 0.34 3.69 -29.05
CA ARG A 269 1.29 4.76 -29.42
C ARG A 269 0.66 6.15 -29.23
N ALA A 270 1.12 6.89 -28.25
CA ALA A 270 0.96 8.34 -28.18
C ALA A 270 2.26 8.95 -27.65
N GLN A 271 3.17 9.27 -28.57
CA GLN A 271 4.11 10.35 -28.35
C GLN A 271 3.30 11.65 -28.15
N SER A 272 3.79 12.52 -27.25
CA SER A 272 3.29 13.85 -26.87
C SER A 272 2.09 13.87 -25.92
N GLY A 273 2.35 14.19 -24.65
CA GLY A 273 1.31 14.48 -23.65
C GLY A 273 1.83 14.59 -22.22
N TYR A 274 2.76 13.70 -21.82
CA TYR A 274 3.32 13.66 -20.46
C TYR A 274 4.24 14.85 -20.11
N ASP A 275 4.75 15.53 -21.15
CA ASP A 275 5.66 16.68 -21.04
C ASP A 275 4.96 18.01 -20.70
N ALA A 276 3.62 18.07 -20.74
CA ALA A 276 2.88 19.33 -20.57
C ALA A 276 2.57 19.64 -19.09
N ASP A 277 2.13 18.64 -18.32
CA ASP A 277 1.77 18.84 -16.90
C ASP A 277 3.00 19.07 -16.01
N VAL A 278 4.12 18.39 -16.32
CA VAL A 278 5.39 18.59 -15.59
C VAL A 278 6.02 19.95 -15.91
N ARG A 279 5.84 20.48 -17.12
CA ARG A 279 6.35 21.81 -17.51
C ARG A 279 5.57 22.96 -16.87
N GLN A 280 4.32 22.74 -16.48
CA GLN A 280 3.52 23.79 -15.84
C GLN A 280 3.89 24.00 -14.36
N GLU A 281 4.44 22.98 -13.69
CA GLU A 281 4.90 23.06 -12.30
C GLU A 281 6.30 23.68 -12.14
N SER A 282 7.07 23.87 -13.22
CA SER A 282 8.47 24.34 -13.17
C SER A 282 8.68 25.81 -13.56
N ASN A 283 7.64 26.64 -13.58
CA ASN A 283 7.70 28.00 -14.16
C ASN A 283 7.95 29.12 -13.13
N ASP A 284 8.75 28.84 -12.09
CA ASP A 284 9.24 29.86 -11.16
C ASP A 284 10.69 30.25 -11.52
N ARG A 285 10.89 31.57 -11.69
CA ARG A 285 12.07 32.18 -12.32
C ARG A 285 13.34 32.03 -11.46
N SER A 286 14.04 30.91 -11.57
CA SER A 286 15.46 30.81 -11.19
C SER A 286 16.30 29.79 -11.97
N ASP A 287 15.71 28.98 -12.86
CA ASP A 287 16.39 27.84 -13.49
C ASP A 287 16.89 28.06 -14.94
N HIS A 288 16.74 29.28 -15.47
CA HIS A 288 17.10 29.56 -16.87
C HIS A 288 18.61 29.40 -17.18
N GLU A 289 19.49 29.46 -16.17
CA GLU A 289 20.94 29.23 -16.35
C GLU A 289 21.33 27.74 -16.28
N LEU A 290 20.53 26.88 -15.65
CA LEU A 290 20.85 25.46 -15.48
C LEU A 290 20.47 24.62 -16.71
N VAL A 291 19.34 24.95 -17.37
CA VAL A 291 18.87 24.24 -18.57
C VAL A 291 19.85 24.42 -19.75
N HIS A 292 20.39 25.63 -19.94
CA HIS A 292 21.39 25.90 -20.99
C HIS A 292 22.77 25.27 -20.72
N ARG A 293 23.05 24.83 -19.49
CA ARG A 293 24.25 24.08 -19.16
C ARG A 293 24.08 22.58 -19.48
N TYR A 294 22.88 22.06 -19.30
CA TYR A 294 22.53 20.66 -19.59
C TYR A 294 22.47 20.37 -21.09
N GLU A 295 21.87 21.27 -21.88
CA GLU A 295 21.78 21.12 -23.35
C GLU A 295 23.13 21.22 -24.07
N ARG A 296 24.08 21.97 -23.50
CA ARG A 296 25.46 22.04 -24.02
C ARG A 296 26.26 20.77 -23.77
N LEU A 297 26.01 20.08 -22.65
CA LEU A 297 26.67 18.81 -22.31
C LEU A 297 26.14 17.66 -23.20
N GLN A 298 24.84 17.64 -23.51
CA GLN A 298 24.27 16.60 -24.40
C GLN A 298 24.65 16.74 -25.89
N ARG A 299 25.02 17.94 -26.37
CA ARG A 299 25.55 18.12 -27.73
C ARG A 299 27.01 17.72 -27.89
N ALA A 300 27.81 17.75 -26.81
CA ALA A 300 29.20 17.34 -26.84
C ALA A 300 29.37 15.80 -26.82
N GLU A 301 28.40 15.06 -26.29
CA GLU A 301 28.44 13.59 -26.17
C GLU A 301 27.86 12.83 -27.39
N ASN A 302 27.27 13.53 -28.37
CA ASN A 302 26.57 12.91 -29.51
C ASN A 302 27.30 12.99 -30.87
N VAL A 303 28.61 13.31 -30.91
CA VAL A 303 29.36 13.45 -32.18
C VAL A 303 30.27 12.25 -32.51
N ASP A 304 30.53 11.31 -31.60
CA ASP A 304 31.39 10.15 -31.90
C ASP A 304 30.63 8.83 -31.75
N MET A 305 29.82 8.41 -32.74
CA MET A 305 29.37 7.02 -32.89
C MET A 305 28.65 6.74 -34.24
N CYS A 306 29.15 7.28 -35.35
CA CYS A 306 28.75 6.82 -36.69
C CYS A 306 29.95 6.82 -37.65
N GLY A 307 30.66 5.69 -37.71
CA GLY A 307 31.68 5.45 -38.72
C GLY A 307 32.25 4.04 -38.66
N VAL A 308 32.37 3.43 -39.85
CA VAL A 308 33.10 2.19 -40.18
C VAL A 308 32.27 0.90 -40.19
N HIS A 309 31.64 0.60 -41.33
CA HIS A 309 31.71 -0.70 -42.00
C HIS A 309 31.93 -0.44 -43.50
N GLY A 310 33.10 -0.86 -43.98
CA GLY A 310 33.55 -0.94 -45.36
C GLY A 310 34.65 -1.98 -45.41
#